data_AF-A0A6L3GNK0-F1
#
_entry.id   AF-A0A6L3GNK0-F1
#
_cell.length_a   1.000
_cell.length_b   1.000
_cell.length_c   1.000
_cell.angle_alpha   90.00
_cell.angle_beta   90.00
_cell.angle_gamma   90.00
#
_symmetry.space_group_name_H-M   'P 1'
#
loop_
_entity.id
_entity.type
_entity.pdbx_description
1 polymer ?
#
loop_
_entity_poly.entity_id
_entity_poly.type
_entity_poly.pdbx_seq_one_letter_code
_entity_poly.pdbx_strand_id
1 'polypeptide(L)' 'NPPMENKSWKDYMIDDLKLLFDCEAIYLIDNWQSSKGARIECYIAKELGMRILENIE' A
#
# COMPACT_ATOMS: atom_id res chain seq x y z
N ASN A 1 -10.40 3.00 0.60
CA ASN A 1 -10.95 4.04 -0.29
C ASN A 1 -12.22 3.55 -0.97
N PRO A 2 -13.37 4.23 -0.82
CA PRO A 2 -14.56 3.93 -1.60
C PRO A 2 -14.29 4.21 -3.09
N PRO A 3 -14.94 3.47 -4.02
CA PRO A 3 -14.87 3.75 -5.43
C PRO A 3 -15.44 5.15 -5.72
N MET A 4 -14.66 5.98 -6.41
CA MET A 4 -15.06 7.29 -6.90
C MET A 4 -15.45 7.17 -8.37
N GLU A 5 -16.47 7.93 -8.77
CA GLU A 5 -16.94 7.96 -10.15
C GLU A 5 -15.77 8.35 -11.07
N ASN A 6 -15.52 7.53 -12.10
CA ASN A 6 -14.42 7.65 -13.07
C ASN A 6 -12.99 7.34 -12.58
N LYS A 7 -12.80 6.79 -11.37
CA LYS A 7 -11.46 6.39 -10.91
C LYS A 7 -11.23 4.89 -11.12
N SER A 8 -10.22 4.54 -11.91
CA SER A 8 -9.84 3.14 -12.14
C SER A 8 -8.98 2.60 -11.00
N TRP A 9 -8.85 1.27 -10.91
CA TRP A 9 -7.91 0.63 -9.98
C TRP A 9 -6.47 1.15 -10.16
N LYS A 10 -6.08 1.43 -11.40
CA LYS A 10 -4.74 1.98 -11.72
C LYS A 10 -4.56 3.37 -11.13
N ASP A 11 -5.59 4.20 -11.18
CA ASP A 11 -5.53 5.57 -10.64
C ASP A 11 -5.40 5.56 -9.11
N TYR A 12 -6.09 4.64 -8.43
CA TYR A 12 -5.87 4.42 -6.99
C TYR A 12 -4.43 3.99 -6.70
N MET A 13 -3.90 3.03 -7.45
CA MET A 13 -2.53 2.56 -7.25
C MET A 13 -1.50 3.66 -7.48
N ILE A 14 -1.71 4.54 -8.46
CA ILE A 14 -0.81 5.69 -8.65
C ILE A 14 -0.82 6.61 -7.43
N ASP A 15 -1.99 6.89 -6.86
CA ASP A 15 -2.09 7.76 -5.69
C ASP A 15 -1.51 7.10 -4.43
N ASP A 16 -1.77 5.82 -4.22
CA ASP A 16 -1.22 5.07 -3.09
C ASP A 16 0.32 4.99 -3.17
N LEU A 17 0.88 4.80 -4.37
CA LEU A 17 2.33 4.80 -4.57
C LEU A 17 2.94 6.19 -4.35
N LYS A 18 2.31 7.28 -4.79
CA LYS A 18 2.81 8.64 -4.48
C LYS A 18 2.90 8.84 -2.97
N LEU A 19 1.85 8.48 -2.25
CA LEU A 19 1.81 8.59 -0.80
C LEU A 19 2.87 7.70 -0.13
N LEU A 20 3.13 6.51 -0.69
CA LEU A 20 4.18 5.62 -0.20
C LEU A 20 5.56 6.28 -0.22
N PHE A 21 5.89 7.02 -1.29
CA PHE A 21 7.16 7.75 -1.40
C PHE A 21 7.25 8.99 -0.49
N ASP A 22 6.12 9.48 0.02
CA ASP A 22 6.06 10.61 0.96
C ASP A 22 6.14 10.16 2.43
N CYS A 23 6.17 8.85 2.70
CA CYS A 23 6.14 8.27 4.04
C CYS A 23 7.46 7.55 4.39
N GLU A 24 7.74 7.37 5.68
CA GLU A 24 8.90 6.58 6.15
C GLU A 24 8.55 5.13 6.54
N ALA A 25 7.25 4.83 6.67
CA ALA A 25 6.75 3.53 7.11
C ALA A 25 5.41 3.17 6.47
N ILE A 26 5.11 1.87 6.43
CA ILE A 26 3.76 1.35 6.11
C ILE A 26 3.24 0.46 7.24
N TYR A 27 1.91 0.46 7.39
CA TYR A 27 1.20 -0.44 8.28
C TYR A 27 0.35 -1.42 7.47
N LEU A 28 0.60 -2.71 7.64
CA LEU A 28 -0.10 -3.78 6.97
C LEU A 28 -1.16 -4.37 7.91
N ILE A 29 -2.42 -4.27 7.49
CA ILE A 29 -3.55 -4.83 8.23
C ILE A 29 -3.65 -6.35 8.01
N ASP A 30 -4.45 -7.02 8.83
CA ASP A 30 -4.67 -8.46 8.72
C ASP A 30 -5.10 -8.86 7.32
N ASN A 31 -4.57 -10.00 6.85
CA ASN A 31 -4.85 -10.56 5.53
C ASN A 31 -4.48 -9.64 4.35
N TRP A 32 -3.55 -8.69 4.52
CA TRP A 32 -3.04 -7.83 3.44
C TRP A 32 -2.50 -8.62 2.25
N GLN A 33 -1.98 -9.83 2.49
CA GLN A 33 -1.43 -10.71 1.46
C GLN A 33 -2.49 -11.11 0.43
N SER A 34 -3.79 -11.04 0.75
CA SER A 34 -4.87 -11.28 -0.20
C SER A 34 -5.11 -10.09 -1.14
N SER A 35 -4.76 -8.87 -0.74
CA SER A 35 -4.96 -7.65 -1.53
C SER A 35 -3.84 -7.44 -2.56
N LYS A 36 -4.22 -7.32 -3.83
CA LYS A 36 -3.27 -7.04 -4.92
C LYS A 36 -2.51 -5.73 -4.70
N GLY A 37 -3.19 -4.69 -4.23
CA GLY A 37 -2.57 -3.38 -3.98
C GLY A 37 -1.57 -3.42 -2.82
N ALA A 38 -2.01 -3.95 -1.68
CA ALA A 38 -1.16 -4.04 -0.49
C ALA A 38 0.11 -4.87 -0.72
N ARG A 39 0.03 -5.92 -1.55
CA ARG A 39 1.23 -6.68 -1.96
C ARG A 39 2.23 -5.85 -2.76
N ILE A 40 1.76 -4.99 -3.66
CA ILE A 40 2.61 -4.11 -4.47
C ILE A 40 3.26 -3.06 -3.57
N GLU A 41 2.48 -2.40 -2.71
CA GLU A 41 2.97 -1.41 -1.75
C GLU A 41 4.02 -2.01 -0.80
N CYS A 42 3.74 -3.19 -0.23
CA CYS A 42 4.68 -3.89 0.65
C CYS A 42 5.98 -4.27 -0.07
N TYR A 43 5.91 -4.72 -1.33
CA TYR A 43 7.11 -5.03 -2.11
C TYR A 43 7.98 -3.78 -2.31
N ILE A 44 7.36 -2.67 -2.72
CA ILE A 44 8.09 -1.41 -2.94
C ILE A 44 8.66 -0.87 -1.63
N ALA A 45 7.90 -0.89 -0.54
CA ALA A 45 8.36 -0.47 0.78
C ALA A 45 9.61 -1.27 1.24
N LYS A 46 9.68 -2.58 0.96
CA LYS A 46 10.86 -3.41 1.24
C LYS A 46 12.08 -2.95 0.43
N GLU A 47 11.91 -2.71 -0.87
CA GLU A 47 12.99 -2.24 -1.75
C GLU A 47 13.48 -0.84 -1.37
N LEU A 48 12.59 0.01 -0.85
CA LEU A 48 12.93 1.33 -0.33
C LEU A 48 13.57 1.29 1.07
N GLY A 49 13.62 0.14 1.74
CA GLY A 49 14.12 0.02 3.11
C GLY A 49 13.24 0.71 4.14
N MET A 50 11.94 0.89 3.85
CA MET A 50 10.98 1.52 4.76
C MET A 50 10.70 0.64 5.97
N ARG A 51 10.23 1.27 7.06
CA ARG A 51 9.76 0.52 8.23
C ARG A 51 8.42 -0.14 7.92
N ILE A 52 8.35 -1.45 8.08
CA ILE A 52 7.10 -2.22 7.91
C ILE A 52 6.57 -2.62 9.28
N LEU A 53 5.31 -2.27 9.52
CA LEU A 53 4.56 -2.62 10.71
C LEU A 53 3.43 -3.56 10.32
N GLU A 54 3.19 -4.60 11.10
CA GLU A 54 2.03 -5.48 10.97
C GLU A 54 1.57 -5.91 12.37
N ASN A 55 0.34 -6.40 12.49
CA ASN A 55 -0.14 -6.96 13.75
C ASN A 55 0.77 -8.14 14.14
N ILE A 56 1.40 -8.04 15.30
CA ILE A 56 2.10 -9.16 15.93
C ILE A 56 1.05 -9.83 16.83
N GLU A 57 0.56 -11.00 16.42
CA GLU A 57 -0.17 -11.88 17.34
C GLU A 57 0.75 -12.42 18.44
#